data_AF-A0A7S2JPV9-F1
#
_entry.id   AF-A0A7S2JPV9-F1
#
_cell.length_a   1.000
_cell.length_b   1.000
_cell.length_c   1.000
_cell.angle_alpha   90.00
_cell.angle_beta   90.00
_cell.angle_gamma   90.00
#
_symmetry.space_group_name_H-M   'P 1'
#
loop_
_entity.id
_entity.type
_entity.pdbx_description
1 polymer ?
#
loop_
_entity_poly.entity_id
_entity_poly.type
_entity_poly.pdbx_seq_one_letter_code
_entity_poly.pdbx_strand_id
1 'polypeptide(L)'
;PPPPQASNTARMDVSFYSMGSKYNGRISLIKTLEKKQASGLWWSPVGSIILLANLKGTAGQLEWIDVNQQQTIGEAEHFMCSNIEWDPTGRFVASSVSHWKHQMENGYHMWTSHGRELRHEKKEKFYQLLWRPRPPSLLTEAKEKEINKNLRLYSKRYEEEDAKVKLALDAGLLKERQHQSALFEKELEARRKEYNALRTQRIELRGGVESDAESAYTVIEEEERENIEITEEVIDDGEEIEIGGD
;
A
#
# COMPACT_ATOMS: atom_id res chain seq x y z
N PRO A 1 -5.43 -16.31 -32.48
CA PRO A 1 -4.49 -15.41 -31.77
C PRO A 1 -5.06 -13.99 -31.63
N PRO A 2 -5.23 -13.45 -30.41
CA PRO A 2 -5.50 -12.03 -30.27
C PRO A 2 -4.29 -11.25 -30.81
N PRO A 3 -4.49 -10.06 -31.41
CA PRO A 3 -3.38 -9.27 -31.92
C PRO A 3 -2.43 -8.91 -30.77
N PRO A 4 -1.10 -8.86 -31.02
CA PRO A 4 -0.16 -8.42 -30.01
C PRO A 4 -0.54 -7.00 -29.58
N GLN A 5 -0.92 -6.84 -28.31
CA GLN A 5 -1.05 -5.53 -27.70
C GLN A 5 0.34 -4.91 -27.71
N ALA A 6 0.60 -4.02 -28.65
CA ALA A 6 1.82 -3.23 -28.67
C ALA A 6 1.82 -2.38 -27.39
N SER A 7 2.57 -2.81 -26.38
CA SER A 7 2.93 -2.00 -25.20
C SER A 7 3.98 -0.97 -25.61
N ASN A 8 3.69 -0.17 -26.64
CA ASN A 8 4.53 0.95 -26.99
C ASN A 8 4.15 2.10 -26.04
N THR A 9 4.73 2.10 -24.84
CA THR A 9 4.77 3.31 -24.01
C THR A 9 5.67 4.30 -24.71
N ALA A 10 5.11 4.99 -25.72
CA ALA A 10 5.80 6.01 -26.48
C ALA A 10 6.38 7.03 -25.48
N ARG A 11 7.70 7.12 -25.44
CA ARG A 11 8.39 8.13 -24.65
C ARG A 11 8.12 9.47 -25.32
N MET A 12 7.56 10.40 -24.57
CA MET A 12 7.16 11.71 -25.06
C MET A 12 7.97 12.79 -24.37
N ASP A 13 8.14 13.90 -25.07
CA ASP A 13 8.77 15.09 -24.51
C ASP A 13 7.69 16.01 -23.96
N VAL A 14 7.86 16.47 -22.73
CA VAL A 14 6.91 17.36 -22.03
C VAL A 14 7.55 18.72 -21.88
N SER A 15 7.05 19.70 -22.62
CA SER A 15 7.54 21.08 -22.59
C SER A 15 6.65 22.01 -21.75
N PHE A 16 7.25 22.76 -20.85
CA PHE A 16 6.59 23.79 -20.03
C PHE A 16 6.82 25.17 -20.62
N TYR A 17 5.74 25.95 -20.73
CA TYR A 17 5.78 27.31 -21.27
C TYR A 17 5.30 28.31 -20.22
N SER A 18 5.89 29.50 -20.20
CA SER A 18 5.45 30.63 -19.38
C SER A 18 4.95 31.77 -20.27
N MET A 19 4.02 32.55 -19.74
CA MET A 19 3.61 33.83 -20.30
C MET A 19 3.55 34.86 -19.17
N GLY A 20 3.99 36.09 -19.42
CA GLY A 20 3.91 37.14 -18.40
C GLY A 20 4.54 38.46 -18.80
N SER A 21 4.40 39.45 -17.91
CA SER A 21 4.97 40.79 -18.09
C SER A 21 6.50 40.76 -18.26
N LYS A 22 7.19 39.81 -17.61
CA LYS A 22 8.63 39.56 -17.81
C LYS A 22 9.02 39.24 -19.26
N TYR A 23 8.08 38.71 -20.05
CA TYR A 23 8.32 38.29 -21.43
C TYR A 23 7.57 39.17 -22.45
N ASN A 24 7.15 40.37 -22.06
CA ASN A 24 6.37 41.28 -22.92
C ASN A 24 5.13 40.61 -23.55
N GLY A 25 4.48 39.70 -22.81
CA GLY A 25 3.33 38.94 -23.31
C GLY A 25 3.65 37.85 -24.33
N ARG A 26 4.93 37.60 -24.63
CA ARG A 26 5.36 36.46 -25.47
C ARG A 26 5.39 35.17 -24.65
N ILE A 27 5.05 34.07 -25.30
CA ILE A 27 5.19 32.73 -24.74
C ILE A 27 6.66 32.33 -24.81
N SER A 28 7.25 32.01 -23.67
CA SER A 28 8.64 31.55 -23.57
C SER A 28 8.68 30.11 -23.05
N LEU A 29 9.49 29.27 -23.69
CA LEU A 29 9.78 27.91 -23.19
C LEU A 29 10.57 28.02 -21.88
N ILE A 30 10.09 27.35 -20.84
CA ILE A 30 10.77 27.24 -19.53
C ILE A 30 11.74 26.08 -19.57
N LYS A 31 11.25 24.89 -19.91
CA LYS A 31 12.01 23.63 -19.92
C LYS A 31 11.28 22.58 -20.74
N THR A 32 12.05 21.70 -21.38
CA THR A 32 11.55 20.46 -21.96
C THR A 32 12.08 19.29 -21.15
N LEU A 33 11.19 18.42 -20.69
CA LEU A 33 11.53 17.13 -20.10
C LEU A 33 11.49 16.09 -21.20
N GLU A 34 12.65 15.55 -21.54
CA GLU A 34 12.77 14.58 -22.62
C GLU A 34 12.47 13.16 -22.14
N LYS A 35 11.97 12.34 -23.07
CA LYS A 35 11.82 10.88 -22.92
C LYS A 35 10.98 10.45 -21.71
N LYS A 36 9.96 11.22 -21.35
CA LYS A 36 9.05 10.93 -20.24
C LYS A 36 7.98 9.92 -20.63
N GLN A 37 7.70 9.01 -19.71
CA GLN A 37 6.59 8.05 -19.83
C GLN A 37 5.35 8.68 -19.19
N ALA A 38 4.71 9.61 -19.89
CA ALA A 38 3.56 10.33 -19.37
C ALA A 38 2.42 10.26 -20.38
N SER A 39 1.30 9.64 -20.03
CA SER A 39 0.12 9.59 -20.90
C SER A 39 -0.87 10.74 -20.67
N GLY A 40 -0.80 11.35 -19.49
CA GLY A 40 -1.63 12.47 -19.08
C GLY A 40 -0.89 13.38 -18.11
N LEU A 41 -1.44 14.58 -17.94
CA LEU A 41 -0.86 15.67 -17.16
C LEU A 41 -1.93 16.17 -16.19
N TRP A 42 -1.60 16.25 -14.90
CA TRP A 42 -2.50 16.74 -13.86
C TRP A 42 -1.82 17.83 -13.04
N TRP A 43 -2.28 19.06 -13.19
CA TRP A 43 -1.78 20.20 -12.42
C TRP A 43 -2.38 20.25 -11.02
N SER A 44 -1.56 20.61 -10.04
CA SER A 44 -2.05 21.01 -8.73
C SER A 44 -2.94 22.25 -8.87
N PRO A 45 -4.12 22.31 -8.22
CA PRO A 45 -4.99 23.49 -8.24
C PRO A 45 -4.33 24.78 -7.72
N VAL A 46 -3.28 24.65 -6.91
CA VAL A 46 -2.51 25.78 -6.35
C VAL A 46 -1.31 26.16 -7.25
N GLY A 47 -1.05 25.38 -8.30
CA GLY A 47 0.09 25.55 -9.21
C GLY A 47 1.41 25.01 -8.65
N SER A 48 2.53 25.41 -9.26
CA SER A 48 3.90 24.93 -9.02
C SER A 48 4.14 23.47 -9.40
N ILE A 49 3.30 22.55 -8.94
CA ILE A 49 3.49 21.11 -9.06
C ILE A 49 2.59 20.55 -10.16
N ILE A 50 3.16 19.69 -11.00
CA ILE A 50 2.45 18.89 -11.98
C ILE A 50 2.73 17.40 -11.72
N LEU A 51 1.71 16.58 -11.89
CA LEU A 51 1.82 15.13 -11.89
C LEU A 51 1.75 14.63 -13.33
N LEU A 52 2.81 13.94 -13.76
CA LEU A 52 2.84 13.15 -14.98
C LEU A 52 2.43 11.73 -14.63
N ALA A 53 1.48 11.15 -15.35
CA ALA A 53 1.14 9.74 -15.14
C ALA A 53 1.00 8.93 -16.43
N ASN A 54 1.46 7.69 -16.36
CA ASN A 54 1.28 6.70 -17.42
C ASN A 54 0.12 5.75 -17.11
N LEU A 55 -1.08 6.10 -17.55
CA LEU A 55 -2.31 5.32 -17.40
C LEU A 55 -2.55 4.34 -18.57
N LYS A 56 -1.71 4.36 -19.62
CA LYS A 56 -1.87 3.51 -20.80
C LYS A 56 -1.25 2.12 -20.62
N GLY A 57 -0.45 1.92 -19.58
CA GLY A 57 0.18 0.65 -19.23
C GLY A 57 -0.32 0.12 -17.88
N THR A 58 0.10 -1.11 -17.57
CA THR A 58 -0.24 -1.77 -16.30
C THR A 58 0.57 -1.24 -15.11
N ALA A 59 1.79 -0.73 -15.36
CA ALA A 59 2.68 -0.25 -14.30
C ALA A 59 2.15 0.99 -13.57
N GLY A 60 1.43 1.88 -14.26
CA GLY A 60 0.85 3.09 -13.66
C GLY A 60 1.87 4.01 -12.99
N GLN A 61 2.94 4.35 -13.71
CA GLN A 61 4.00 5.24 -13.21
C GLN A 61 3.48 6.66 -12.99
N LEU A 62 3.84 7.23 -11.84
CA LEU A 62 3.47 8.56 -11.35
C LEU A 62 4.74 9.35 -11.05
N GLU A 63 4.88 10.54 -11.65
CA GLU A 63 6.03 11.43 -11.44
C GLU A 63 5.55 12.84 -11.08
N TRP A 64 5.93 13.31 -9.90
CA TRP A 64 5.65 14.67 -9.43
C TRP A 64 6.81 15.58 -9.77
N ILE A 65 6.54 16.69 -10.45
CA ILE A 65 7.54 17.66 -10.87
C ILE A 65 7.16 19.05 -10.36
N ASP A 66 8.12 19.73 -9.73
CA ASP A 66 8.03 21.15 -9.46
C ASP A 66 8.49 21.92 -10.69
N VAL A 67 7.59 22.64 -11.33
CA VAL A 67 7.89 23.42 -12.54
C VAL A 67 8.70 24.68 -12.19
N ASN A 68 8.57 25.21 -10.97
CA ASN A 68 9.33 26.38 -10.53
C ASN A 68 10.80 26.04 -10.28
N GLN A 69 11.04 24.92 -9.59
CA GLN A 69 12.39 24.41 -9.31
C GLN A 69 12.92 23.52 -10.43
N GLN A 70 12.07 23.21 -11.42
CA GLN A 70 12.38 22.37 -12.58
C GLN A 70 12.92 20.98 -12.22
N GLN A 71 12.49 20.42 -11.09
CA GLN A 71 12.99 19.16 -10.55
C GLN A 71 11.86 18.18 -10.29
N THR A 72 12.17 16.89 -10.40
CA THR A 72 11.29 15.81 -9.94
C THR A 72 11.34 15.76 -8.42
N ILE A 73 10.17 15.86 -7.79
CA ILE A 73 9.99 15.89 -6.33
C ILE A 73 9.79 14.48 -5.80
N GLY A 74 9.10 13.64 -6.57
CA GLY A 74 8.73 12.30 -6.16
C GLY A 74 8.34 11.44 -7.34
N GLU A 75 8.56 10.15 -7.18
CA GLU A 75 8.19 9.11 -8.12
C GLU A 75 7.44 8.03 -7.34
N ALA A 76 6.37 7.51 -7.91
CA ALA A 76 5.63 6.39 -7.36
C ALA A 76 5.03 5.56 -8.47
N GLU A 77 4.51 4.39 -8.11
CA GLU A 77 3.82 3.51 -9.04
C GLU A 77 2.48 3.11 -8.44
N HIS A 78 1.44 3.08 -9.27
CA HIS A 78 0.13 2.62 -8.88
C HIS A 78 -0.40 1.67 -9.96
N PHE A 79 -0.27 0.38 -9.70
CA PHE A 79 -0.58 -0.67 -10.67
C PHE A 79 -2.04 -0.57 -11.16
N MET A 80 -2.25 -0.65 -12.47
CA MET A 80 -3.56 -0.52 -13.13
C MET A 80 -4.30 0.79 -12.82
N CYS A 81 -3.55 1.85 -12.46
CA CYS A 81 -4.14 3.16 -12.17
C CYS A 81 -5.00 3.63 -13.34
N SER A 82 -6.22 4.05 -13.01
CA SER A 82 -7.26 4.34 -14.00
C SER A 82 -7.75 5.78 -13.98
N ASN A 83 -7.68 6.42 -12.81
CA ASN A 83 -8.13 7.77 -12.52
C ASN A 83 -7.17 8.42 -11.52
N ILE A 84 -6.94 9.72 -11.70
CA ILE A 84 -6.10 10.54 -10.83
C ILE A 84 -6.82 11.87 -10.63
N GLU A 85 -6.88 12.35 -9.40
CA GLU A 85 -7.49 13.62 -9.05
C GLU A 85 -6.74 14.31 -7.90
N TRP A 86 -6.48 15.61 -8.08
CA TRP A 86 -5.94 16.48 -7.04
C TRP A 86 -7.04 16.96 -6.11
N ASP A 87 -6.75 17.05 -4.81
CA ASP A 87 -7.66 17.71 -3.90
C ASP A 87 -7.73 19.21 -4.21
N PRO A 88 -8.85 19.90 -3.93
CA PRO A 88 -9.00 21.33 -4.21
C PRO A 88 -7.95 22.23 -3.54
N THR A 89 -7.23 21.74 -2.52
CA THR A 89 -6.17 22.48 -1.84
C THR A 89 -4.77 22.17 -2.36
N GLY A 90 -4.61 21.22 -3.30
CA GLY A 90 -3.34 20.85 -3.91
C GLY A 90 -2.33 20.18 -2.97
N ARG A 91 -2.76 19.75 -1.78
CA ARG A 91 -1.93 19.07 -0.77
C ARG A 91 -1.90 17.56 -0.92
N PHE A 92 -2.93 17.00 -1.53
CA PHE A 92 -3.14 15.57 -1.68
C PHE A 92 -3.50 15.22 -3.13
N VAL A 93 -3.04 14.04 -3.54
CA VAL A 93 -3.44 13.40 -4.79
C VAL A 93 -4.09 12.09 -4.46
N ALA A 94 -5.22 11.80 -5.08
CA ALA A 94 -5.80 10.46 -5.07
C ALA A 94 -5.59 9.81 -6.44
N SER A 95 -5.08 8.59 -6.45
CA SER A 95 -5.08 7.72 -7.63
C SER A 95 -5.95 6.51 -7.34
N SER A 96 -6.73 6.05 -8.32
CA SER A 96 -7.68 4.97 -8.09
C SER A 96 -7.80 4.00 -9.26
N VAL A 97 -8.17 2.77 -8.94
CA VAL A 97 -8.41 1.67 -9.89
C VAL A 97 -9.91 1.36 -9.91
N SER A 98 -10.60 1.90 -10.92
CA SER A 98 -12.04 1.74 -11.09
C SER A 98 -12.39 0.35 -11.61
N HIS A 99 -13.40 -0.25 -11.00
CA HIS A 99 -14.02 -1.51 -11.39
C HIS A 99 -14.64 -1.46 -12.78
N TRP A 100 -15.01 -0.27 -13.28
CA TRP A 100 -15.46 -0.09 -14.66
C TRP A 100 -14.39 -0.43 -15.69
N LYS A 101 -13.10 -0.22 -15.36
CA LYS A 101 -11.98 -0.45 -16.29
C LYS A 101 -11.22 -1.74 -15.97
N HIS A 102 -11.03 -2.07 -14.69
CA HIS A 102 -10.23 -3.22 -14.26
C HIS A 102 -10.98 -4.01 -13.19
N GLN A 103 -11.00 -5.34 -13.32
CA GLN A 103 -11.73 -6.24 -12.39
C GLN A 103 -10.88 -6.66 -11.18
N MET A 104 -9.59 -6.33 -11.16
CA MET A 104 -8.62 -6.68 -10.12
C MET A 104 -7.96 -5.41 -9.58
N GLU A 105 -7.40 -5.49 -8.37
CA GLU A 105 -6.70 -4.38 -7.69
C GLU A 105 -7.56 -3.12 -7.50
N ASN A 106 -8.88 -3.30 -7.36
CA ASN A 106 -9.80 -2.20 -7.13
C ASN A 106 -9.55 -1.52 -5.78
N GLY A 107 -9.52 -0.19 -5.80
CA GLY A 107 -9.18 0.60 -4.62
C GLY A 107 -8.63 1.97 -4.97
N TYR A 108 -8.03 2.61 -3.97
CA TYR A 108 -7.41 3.92 -4.13
C TYR A 108 -6.15 4.05 -3.27
N HIS A 109 -5.22 4.84 -3.76
CA HIS A 109 -4.05 5.33 -3.04
C HIS A 109 -4.19 6.83 -2.84
N MET A 110 -3.84 7.30 -1.65
CA MET A 110 -3.70 8.71 -1.34
C MET A 110 -2.23 9.04 -1.19
N TRP A 111 -1.80 10.08 -1.89
CA TRP A 111 -0.45 10.60 -1.90
C TRP A 111 -0.46 12.02 -1.35
N THR A 112 0.64 12.43 -0.75
CA THR A 112 0.96 13.84 -0.56
C THR A 112 1.27 14.51 -1.91
N SER A 113 1.27 15.84 -1.94
CA SER A 113 1.69 16.62 -3.10
C SER A 113 3.13 16.36 -3.57
N HIS A 114 3.95 15.68 -2.76
CA HIS A 114 5.35 15.37 -3.02
C HIS A 114 5.56 13.87 -3.37
N GLY A 115 4.49 13.11 -3.59
CA GLY A 115 4.59 11.70 -4.00
C GLY A 115 4.75 10.68 -2.87
N ARG A 116 4.74 11.10 -1.60
CA ARG A 116 4.72 10.16 -0.46
C ARG A 116 3.34 9.54 -0.28
N GLU A 117 3.26 8.22 -0.20
CA GLU A 117 2.03 7.48 0.11
C GLU A 117 1.57 7.75 1.55
N LEU A 118 0.29 8.06 1.71
CA LEU A 118 -0.36 8.27 3.01
C LEU A 118 -1.25 7.10 3.39
N ARG A 119 -1.97 6.55 2.42
CA ARG A 119 -2.92 5.47 2.61
C ARG A 119 -3.13 4.72 1.31
N HIS A 120 -3.19 3.41 1.40
CA HIS A 120 -3.64 2.54 0.35
C HIS A 120 -4.76 1.68 0.91
N GLU A 121 -5.90 1.68 0.22
CA GLU A 121 -7.05 0.89 0.61
C GLU A 121 -7.63 0.18 -0.60
N LYS A 122 -7.58 -1.16 -0.55
CA LYS A 122 -8.25 -2.03 -1.50
C LYS A 122 -9.73 -2.11 -1.15
N LYS A 123 -10.59 -1.97 -2.16
CA LYS A 123 -12.03 -2.06 -2.04
C LYS A 123 -12.60 -2.87 -3.20
N GLU A 124 -13.32 -3.93 -2.87
CA GLU A 124 -14.07 -4.69 -3.87
C GLU A 124 -15.09 -3.80 -4.58
N LYS A 125 -15.23 -3.97 -5.90
CA LYS A 125 -16.17 -3.22 -6.75
C LYS A 125 -16.08 -1.70 -6.52
N PHE A 126 -14.86 -1.18 -6.35
CA PHE A 126 -14.65 0.26 -6.23
C PHE A 126 -14.85 0.95 -7.58
N TYR A 127 -15.74 1.93 -7.67
CA TYR A 127 -16.05 2.59 -8.94
C TYR A 127 -15.37 3.94 -9.13
N GLN A 128 -15.44 4.82 -8.14
CA GLN A 128 -14.99 6.19 -8.27
C GLN A 128 -14.59 6.79 -6.93
N LEU A 129 -13.58 7.67 -6.96
CA LEU A 129 -13.26 8.62 -5.91
C LEU A 129 -13.30 10.00 -6.55
N LEU A 130 -13.97 10.92 -5.88
CA LEU A 130 -14.04 12.34 -6.24
C LEU A 130 -13.75 13.15 -4.99
N TRP A 131 -12.96 14.22 -5.15
CA TRP A 131 -12.80 15.15 -4.05
C TRP A 131 -14.04 16.02 -3.92
N ARG A 132 -14.49 16.27 -2.69
CA ARG A 132 -15.56 17.22 -2.45
C ARG A 132 -15.08 18.62 -2.85
N PRO A 133 -15.74 19.32 -3.79
CA PRO A 133 -15.36 20.68 -4.16
C PRO A 133 -15.38 21.59 -2.94
N ARG A 134 -14.35 22.43 -2.79
CA ARG A 134 -14.23 23.36 -1.68
C ARG A 134 -15.02 24.64 -2.00
N PRO A 135 -15.98 25.07 -1.16
CA PRO A 135 -16.65 26.35 -1.33
C PRO A 135 -15.65 27.52 -1.36
N PRO A 136 -16.01 28.65 -2.01
CA PRO A 136 -15.18 29.84 -2.01
C PRO A 136 -14.78 30.29 -0.61
N SER A 137 -13.56 30.82 -0.49
CA SER A 137 -13.03 31.37 0.75
C SER A 137 -13.94 32.50 1.27
N LEU A 138 -14.24 32.48 2.56
CA LEU A 138 -14.92 33.60 3.24
C LEU A 138 -13.96 34.75 3.56
N LEU A 139 -12.67 34.58 3.25
CA LEU A 139 -11.65 35.58 3.52
C LEU A 139 -11.66 36.64 2.42
N THR A 140 -11.56 37.89 2.83
CA THR A 140 -11.28 39.00 1.91
C THR A 140 -9.85 38.90 1.38
N GLU A 141 -9.60 39.34 0.16
CA GLU A 141 -8.25 39.32 -0.46
C GLU A 141 -7.16 39.99 0.40
N ALA A 142 -7.51 41.04 1.17
CA ALA A 142 -6.57 41.70 2.07
C ALA A 142 -6.06 40.76 3.18
N LYS A 143 -6.96 39.97 3.77
CA LYS A 143 -6.63 38.97 4.79
C LYS A 143 -5.81 37.82 4.20
N GLU A 144 -6.13 37.38 2.99
CA GLU A 144 -5.34 36.34 2.32
C GLU A 144 -3.90 36.81 2.05
N LYS A 145 -3.72 38.06 1.63
CA LYS A 145 -2.38 38.67 1.47
C LYS A 145 -1.63 38.77 2.80
N GLU A 146 -2.31 39.12 3.88
CA GLU A 146 -1.72 39.18 5.22
C GLU A 146 -1.27 37.79 5.71
N ILE A 147 -2.13 36.78 5.53
CA ILE A 147 -1.83 35.38 5.87
C ILE A 147 -0.63 34.90 5.07
N ASN A 148 -0.58 35.17 3.77
CA ASN A 148 0.55 34.78 2.91
C ASN A 148 1.87 35.46 3.33
N LYS A 149 1.84 36.70 3.81
CA LYS A 149 3.02 37.39 4.35
C LYS A 149 3.52 36.76 5.65
N ASN A 150 2.60 36.37 6.52
CA ASN A 150 2.90 35.83 7.85
C ASN A 150 2.87 34.28 7.90
N LEU A 151 2.91 33.62 6.74
CA LEU A 151 2.69 32.18 6.63
C LEU A 151 3.67 31.36 7.49
N ARG A 152 4.94 31.78 7.59
CA ARG A 152 5.94 31.10 8.43
C ARG A 152 5.60 31.11 9.91
N LEU A 153 5.06 32.22 10.41
CA LEU A 153 4.66 32.35 11.82
C LEU A 153 3.46 31.44 12.11
N TYR A 154 2.47 31.45 11.22
CA TYR A 154 1.29 30.59 11.34
C TYR A 154 1.67 29.11 11.21
N SER A 155 2.55 28.74 10.29
CA SER A 155 3.03 27.36 10.11
C SER A 155 3.62 26.81 11.41
N LYS A 156 4.57 27.55 12.01
CA LYS A 156 5.20 27.12 13.26
C LYS A 156 4.19 26.94 14.39
N ARG A 157 3.25 27.89 14.54
CA ARG A 157 2.20 27.80 15.55
C ARG A 157 1.32 26.56 15.36
N TYR A 158 0.82 26.34 14.13
CA TYR A 158 -0.07 25.20 13.87
C TYR A 158 0.65 23.86 13.93
N GLU A 159 1.93 23.79 13.53
CA GLU A 159 2.75 22.58 13.70
C GLU A 159 2.93 22.22 15.18
N GLU A 160 3.17 23.21 16.05
CA GLU A 160 3.26 22.99 17.50
C GLU A 160 1.92 22.56 18.12
N GLU A 161 0.81 23.18 17.69
CA GLU A 161 -0.54 22.82 18.15
C GLU A 161 -0.92 21.39 17.68
N ASP A 162 -0.69 21.05 16.41
CA ASP A 162 -0.95 19.72 15.85
C ASP A 162 -0.09 18.64 16.53
N ALA A 163 1.18 18.94 16.82
CA ALA A 163 2.06 18.02 17.53
C ALA A 163 1.56 17.72 18.95
N LYS A 164 1.07 18.74 19.68
CA LYS A 164 0.48 18.56 21.01
C LYS A 164 -0.80 17.71 20.95
N VAL A 165 -1.66 17.94 19.96
CA VAL A 165 -2.89 17.15 19.78
C VAL A 165 -2.55 15.69 19.49
N LYS A 166 -1.58 15.41 18.61
CA LYS A 166 -1.13 14.04 18.32
C LYS A 166 -0.59 13.34 19.57
N LEU A 167 0.29 14.01 20.32
CA LEU A 167 0.84 13.46 21.57
C LEU A 167 -0.26 13.15 22.60
N ALA A 168 -1.27 14.02 22.71
CA ALA A 168 -2.40 13.80 23.61
C ALA A 168 -3.25 12.59 23.19
N LEU A 169 -3.52 12.43 21.89
CA LEU A 169 -4.24 11.28 21.34
C LEU A 169 -3.48 9.97 21.58
N ASP A 170 -2.18 9.96 21.28
CA ASP A 170 -1.33 8.79 21.48
C ASP A 170 -1.24 8.39 22.95
N ALA A 171 -1.12 9.37 23.85
CA ALA A 171 -1.14 9.13 25.29
C ALA A 171 -2.48 8.56 25.76
N GLY A 172 -3.61 9.01 25.19
CA GLY A 172 -4.94 8.46 25.46
C GLY A 172 -5.06 6.99 25.05
N LEU A 173 -4.66 6.68 23.82
CA LEU A 173 -4.67 5.30 23.29
C LEU A 173 -3.73 4.38 24.08
N LEU A 174 -2.56 4.88 24.50
CA LEU A 174 -1.62 4.12 25.31
C LEU A 174 -2.20 3.80 26.69
N LYS A 175 -2.84 4.77 27.34
CA LYS A 175 -3.51 4.56 28.63
C LYS A 175 -4.62 3.53 28.53
N GLU A 176 -5.44 3.58 27.48
CA GLU A 176 -6.48 2.58 27.25
C GLU A 176 -5.88 1.19 27.06
N ARG A 177 -4.83 1.06 26.24
CA ARG A 177 -4.12 -0.21 26.04
C ARG A 177 -3.52 -0.75 27.35
N GLN A 178 -2.91 0.12 28.15
CA GLN A 178 -2.36 -0.25 29.46
C GLN A 178 -3.46 -0.70 30.42
N HIS A 179 -4.61 -0.03 30.42
CA HIS A 179 -5.75 -0.41 31.23
C HIS A 179 -6.28 -1.81 30.84
N GLN A 180 -6.50 -2.05 29.54
CA GLN A 180 -6.95 -3.34 29.05
C GLN A 180 -5.94 -4.46 29.34
N SER A 181 -4.64 -4.18 29.18
CA SER A 181 -3.58 -5.13 29.52
C SER A 181 -3.58 -5.46 31.01
N ALA A 182 -3.74 -4.47 31.88
CA ALA A 182 -3.77 -4.68 33.32
C ALA A 182 -5.00 -5.47 33.77
N LEU A 183 -6.17 -5.23 33.15
CA LEU A 183 -7.38 -6.03 33.40
C LEU A 183 -7.18 -7.49 32.98
N PHE A 184 -6.60 -7.71 31.79
CA PHE A 184 -6.32 -9.05 31.29
C PHE A 184 -5.31 -9.80 32.16
N GLU A 185 -4.22 -9.14 32.55
CA GLU A 185 -3.18 -9.73 33.42
C GLU A 185 -3.76 -10.11 34.78
N LYS A 186 -4.60 -9.25 35.36
CA LYS A 186 -5.31 -9.54 36.62
C LYS A 186 -6.20 -10.78 36.53
N GLU A 187 -6.98 -10.92 35.44
CA GLU A 187 -7.80 -12.11 35.23
C GLU A 187 -6.94 -13.35 35.05
N LEU A 188 -5.85 -13.25 34.28
CA LEU A 188 -4.93 -14.36 34.03
C LEU A 188 -4.23 -14.83 35.32
N GLU A 189 -3.84 -13.90 36.19
CA GLU A 189 -3.32 -14.22 37.52
C GLU A 189 -4.35 -14.91 38.41
N ALA A 190 -5.61 -14.45 38.40
CA ALA A 190 -6.68 -15.08 39.16
C ALA A 190 -6.91 -16.53 38.69
N ARG A 191 -7.03 -16.75 37.38
CA ARG A 191 -7.16 -18.09 36.79
C ARG A 191 -5.95 -18.96 37.07
N ARG A 192 -4.73 -18.41 37.02
CA ARG A 192 -3.50 -19.14 37.37
C ARG A 192 -3.50 -19.58 38.83
N LYS A 193 -3.95 -18.72 39.74
CA LYS A 193 -4.08 -19.07 41.17
C LYS A 193 -5.10 -20.19 41.39
N GLU A 194 -6.28 -20.09 40.77
CA GLU A 194 -7.30 -21.15 40.82
C GLU A 194 -6.77 -22.48 40.26
N TYR A 195 -6.13 -22.43 39.10
CA TYR A 195 -5.54 -23.59 38.42
C TYR A 195 -4.45 -24.27 39.26
N ASN A 196 -3.62 -23.47 39.93
CA ASN A 196 -2.59 -23.95 40.85
C ASN A 196 -3.18 -24.51 42.15
N ALA A 197 -4.26 -23.92 42.67
CA ALA A 197 -4.95 -24.43 43.86
C ALA A 197 -5.60 -25.80 43.60
N LEU A 198 -6.15 -25.99 42.39
CA LEU A 198 -6.74 -27.26 41.96
C LEU A 198 -5.70 -28.30 41.50
N ARG A 199 -4.40 -27.98 41.53
CA ARG A 199 -3.32 -28.86 41.05
C ARG A 199 -3.36 -30.25 41.68
N THR A 200 -3.52 -30.33 43.00
CA THR A 200 -3.56 -31.62 43.71
C THR A 200 -4.75 -32.48 43.30
N GLN A 201 -5.95 -31.88 43.21
CA GLN A 201 -7.15 -32.57 42.73
C GLN A 201 -7.01 -33.01 41.27
N ARG A 202 -6.38 -32.20 40.41
CA ARG A 202 -6.13 -32.56 39.00
C ARG A 202 -5.17 -33.75 38.86
N ILE A 203 -4.14 -33.83 39.70
CA ILE A 203 -3.21 -34.97 39.73
C ILE A 203 -3.93 -36.24 40.19
N GLU A 204 -4.77 -36.15 41.23
CA GLU A 204 -5.54 -37.27 41.76
C GLU A 204 -6.55 -37.83 40.73
N LEU A 205 -7.30 -36.95 40.06
CA LEU A 205 -8.24 -37.33 39.00
C LEU A 205 -7.57 -37.95 37.77
N ARG A 206 -6.25 -37.75 37.59
CA ARG A 206 -5.45 -38.33 36.49
C ARG A 206 -4.59 -39.51 36.94
N GLY A 207 -4.92 -40.13 38.07
CA GLY A 207 -4.24 -41.33 38.55
C GLY A 207 -2.79 -41.09 38.98
N GLY A 208 -2.45 -39.87 39.42
CA GLY A 208 -1.12 -39.51 39.90
C GLY A 208 -0.17 -38.95 38.84
N VAL A 209 -0.61 -38.84 37.57
CA VAL A 209 0.22 -38.28 36.49
C VAL A 209 0.04 -36.77 36.40
N GLU A 210 1.15 -36.05 36.56
CA GLU A 210 1.18 -34.60 36.45
C GLU A 210 1.36 -34.17 34.98
N SER A 211 0.29 -33.72 34.34
CA SER A 211 0.31 -33.28 32.94
C SER A 211 1.05 -31.98 32.67
N ASP A 212 1.24 -31.16 33.71
CA ASP A 212 1.81 -29.81 33.55
C ASP A 212 3.35 -29.85 33.65
N ALA A 213 3.92 -31.03 33.93
CA ALA A 213 5.36 -31.26 33.89
C ALA A 213 5.77 -31.64 32.46
N GLU A 214 6.41 -30.72 31.74
CA GLU A 214 6.94 -30.99 30.38
C GLU A 214 7.93 -32.16 30.36
N SER A 215 8.56 -32.48 31.49
CA SER A 215 9.44 -33.66 31.65
C SER A 215 8.69 -35.00 31.70
N ALA A 216 7.35 -35.01 31.77
CA ALA A 216 6.53 -36.21 31.85
C ALA A 216 6.15 -36.79 30.48
N TYR A 217 6.52 -36.12 29.39
CA TYR A 217 6.26 -36.57 28.02
C TYR A 217 7.58 -36.95 27.33
N THR A 218 7.66 -38.18 26.82
CA THR A 218 8.71 -38.60 25.88
C THR A 218 8.17 -38.42 24.47
N VAL A 219 8.80 -37.54 23.68
CA VAL A 219 8.49 -37.39 22.26
C VAL A 219 9.06 -38.61 21.53
N ILE A 220 8.18 -39.40 20.91
CA ILE A 220 8.55 -40.52 20.06
C ILE A 220 8.39 -40.04 18.61
N GLU A 221 9.52 -39.86 17.91
CA GLU A 221 9.52 -39.58 16.46
C GLU A 221 9.53 -40.93 15.73
N GLU A 222 8.38 -41.30 15.14
CA GLU A 222 8.24 -42.49 14.29
C GLU A 222 8.47 -42.07 12.83
N GLU A 223 9.63 -42.43 12.25
CA GLU A 223 9.87 -42.27 10.81
C GLU A 223 9.21 -43.44 10.05
N GLU A 224 8.02 -43.23 9.49
CA GLU A 224 7.44 -44.17 8.52
C GLU A 224 8.18 -44.06 7.17
N ARG A 225 9.00 -45.07 6.85
CA ARG A 225 9.51 -45.30 5.49
C ARG A 225 8.59 -46.27 4.77
N GLU A 226 7.78 -45.77 3.84
CA GLU A 226 7.10 -46.61 2.87
C GLU A 226 8.12 -47.18 1.87
N ASN A 227 8.37 -48.50 1.95
CA ASN A 227 9.10 -49.21 0.93
C ASN A 227 8.14 -49.51 -0.24
N ILE A 228 8.30 -48.78 -1.34
CA ILE A 228 7.58 -49.03 -2.59
C ILE A 228 8.31 -50.16 -3.33
N GLU A 229 7.75 -51.36 -3.35
CA GLU A 229 8.23 -52.46 -4.21
C GLU A 229 7.79 -52.19 -5.66
N ILE A 230 8.77 -52.00 -6.54
CA ILE A 230 8.57 -51.92 -7.99
C ILE A 230 8.94 -53.28 -8.57
N THR A 231 7.95 -54.01 -9.06
CA THR A 231 8.14 -55.24 -9.84
C THR A 231 8.14 -54.91 -11.33
N GLU A 232 9.28 -55.01 -11.99
CA GLU A 232 9.39 -55.00 -13.45
C GLU A 232 9.17 -56.43 -13.98
N GLU A 233 8.10 -56.66 -14.74
CA GLU A 233 7.91 -57.90 -15.49
C GLU A 233 8.72 -57.83 -16.80
N VAL A 234 9.71 -58.71 -16.92
CA VAL A 234 10.41 -58.97 -18.19
C VAL A 234 9.64 -60.06 -18.92
N ILE A 235 9.06 -59.70 -20.07
CA ILE A 235 8.40 -60.65 -20.98
C ILE A 235 9.50 -61.31 -21.81
N ASP A 236 9.64 -62.63 -21.67
CA ASP A 236 10.61 -63.44 -22.42
C ASP A 236 9.94 -64.02 -23.67
N ASP A 237 10.46 -63.62 -24.82
CA ASP A 237 9.95 -63.94 -26.16
C ASP A 237 10.55 -65.27 -26.66
N GLY A 238 9.81 -66.37 -26.44
CA GLY A 238 9.77 -67.53 -27.34
C GLY A 238 10.93 -68.54 -27.27
N GLU A 239 10.59 -69.82 -27.06
CA GLU A 239 11.40 -70.94 -27.51
C GLU A 239 10.62 -71.84 -28.47
N GLU A 240 11.24 -72.06 -29.62
CA GLU A 240 10.87 -72.96 -30.71
C GLU A 240 10.86 -74.42 -30.23
N ILE A 241 9.83 -75.17 -30.64
CA ILE A 241 9.78 -76.62 -30.46
C ILE A 241 10.44 -77.25 -31.68
N GLU A 242 11.68 -77.75 -31.53
CA GLU A 242 12.32 -78.63 -32.50
C GLU A 242 11.94 -80.10 -32.27
N ILE A 243 11.71 -80.76 -33.40
CA ILE A 243 11.33 -82.17 -33.59
C ILE A 243 12.60 -83.03 -33.54
N GLY A 244 12.56 -84.16 -32.86
CA GLY A 244 13.60 -85.19 -32.94
C GLY A 244 13.04 -86.60 -32.83
N GLY A 245 13.06 -87.33 -33.95
CA GLY A 245 12.88 -88.78 -34.00
C GLY A 245 14.23 -89.51 -33.92
N ASP A 246 14.14 -90.73 -33.38
CA ASP A 246 15.10 -91.84 -33.20
C ASP A 246 16.47 -91.57 -32.56
#